data_AF-A0A7C5T369-F1
#
_entry.id   AF-A0A7C5T369-F1
#
_cell.length_a   1.000
_cell.length_b   1.000
_cell.length_c   1.000
_cell.angle_alpha   90.00
_cell.angle_beta   90.00
_cell.angle_gamma   90.00
#
_symmetry.space_group_name_H-M   'P 1'
#
loop_
_entity.id
_entity.type
_entity.pdbx_description
1 polymer ?
#
loop_
_entity_poly.entity_id
_entity_poly.type
_entity_poly.pdbx_seq_one_letter_code
_entity_poly.pdbx_strand_id
1 'polypeptide(L)'
;MVLLKVRSVLGLMDARGIDALVVASPANVTYLTGLPRSSGTVLLIRRDGRVLALTPALDYWRVLDSVRGVEVLPYATYSLPDFEVALVEPPHTYIPKLLKSEGVSRVASDSPYTRISAEVGKTLGTEVEDLSDALADLRAVKTSEELELMRRALAITEKAVEEVLGEVGAGATERAIAALVEYRIKLGGADGLAFESIVASGPNSSYPHATVTDRAIGSGEPVTIDVGAQLRGYCSDLTRTVLVGPVPSEVRRAIELVAEAIDEATDAIRDGVSAEEVDARAREVIRRAGLGKYFIHSLGHGVGVEVHEKPRLAQGSKDVLREGMVVTVEPGIYVPGKFGVRIENMVLVTKTRGETLNRLAKVI
;
A
#
# COMPACT_ATOMS: atom_id res chain seq x y z
N MET A 1 14.09 11.82 6.24
CA MET A 1 13.45 10.59 5.72
C MET A 1 14.46 9.65 5.05
N VAL A 2 15.01 9.96 3.86
CA VAL A 2 15.93 9.09 3.08
C VAL A 2 17.11 8.56 3.91
N LEU A 3 17.84 9.45 4.59
CA LEU A 3 19.02 9.08 5.38
C LEU A 3 18.71 8.12 6.55
N LEU A 4 17.54 8.23 7.19
CA LEU A 4 17.15 7.33 8.30
C LEU A 4 16.83 5.93 7.79
N LYS A 5 16.12 5.82 6.66
CA LYS A 5 15.76 4.53 6.06
C LYS A 5 16.97 3.81 5.49
N VAL A 6 17.85 4.55 4.81
CA VAL A 6 19.15 4.02 4.37
C VAL A 6 19.95 3.51 5.57
N ARG A 7 19.94 4.20 6.71
CA ARG A 7 20.60 3.72 7.93
C ARG A 7 20.04 2.39 8.44
N SER A 8 18.71 2.21 8.43
CA SER A 8 18.09 0.93 8.80
C SER A 8 18.50 -0.19 7.84
N VAL A 9 18.57 0.10 6.54
CA VAL A 9 19.07 -0.84 5.53
C VAL A 9 20.54 -1.18 5.76
N LEU A 10 21.39 -0.21 6.09
CA LEU A 10 22.80 -0.46 6.43
C LEU A 10 22.93 -1.36 7.65
N GLY A 11 22.10 -1.16 8.69
CA GLY A 11 22.06 -2.05 9.85
C GLY A 11 21.66 -3.48 9.49
N LEU A 12 20.68 -3.65 8.60
CA LEU A 12 20.29 -4.95 8.05
C LEU A 12 21.45 -5.60 7.26
N MET A 13 22.11 -4.82 6.40
CA MET A 13 23.27 -5.27 5.63
C MET A 13 24.43 -5.70 6.56
N ASP A 14 24.71 -4.93 7.61
CA ASP A 14 25.76 -5.25 8.59
C ASP A 14 25.46 -6.54 9.35
N ALA A 15 24.23 -6.69 9.85
CA ALA A 15 23.80 -7.89 10.57
C ALA A 15 23.90 -9.17 9.72
N ARG A 16 23.73 -9.03 8.39
CA ARG A 16 23.82 -10.14 7.43
C ARG A 16 25.15 -10.20 6.68
N GLY A 17 26.10 -9.31 6.97
CA GLY A 17 27.38 -9.23 6.26
C GLY A 17 27.23 -9.06 4.75
N ILE A 18 26.32 -8.20 4.30
CA ILE A 18 26.10 -7.84 2.89
C ILE A 18 26.94 -6.62 2.54
N ASP A 19 27.70 -6.71 1.44
CA ASP A 19 28.57 -5.64 0.95
C ASP A 19 27.82 -4.64 0.07
N ALA A 20 26.83 -5.12 -0.67
CA ALA A 20 26.00 -4.35 -1.59
C ALA A 20 24.56 -4.86 -1.67
N LEU A 21 23.61 -3.95 -1.75
CA LEU A 21 22.20 -4.25 -1.97
C LEU A 21 21.74 -3.61 -3.29
N VAL A 22 21.17 -4.42 -4.17
CA VAL A 22 20.50 -3.99 -5.41
C VAL A 22 18.99 -3.88 -5.15
N VAL A 23 18.46 -2.67 -5.19
CA VAL A 23 17.03 -2.37 -5.01
C VAL A 23 16.41 -2.08 -6.37
N ALA A 24 15.58 -2.98 -6.87
CA ALA A 24 14.89 -2.88 -8.14
C ALA A 24 13.36 -2.83 -8.01
N SER A 25 12.79 -3.14 -6.84
CA SER A 25 11.35 -2.97 -6.62
C SER A 25 10.98 -1.49 -6.58
N PRO A 26 10.03 -1.02 -7.42
CA PRO A 26 9.59 0.37 -7.41
C PRO A 26 9.16 0.86 -6.02
N ALA A 27 8.48 0.00 -5.25
CA ALA A 27 8.01 0.33 -3.90
C ALA A 27 9.19 0.60 -2.94
N ASN A 28 10.25 -0.20 -3.00
CA ASN A 28 11.43 0.01 -2.16
C ASN A 28 12.27 1.19 -2.63
N VAL A 29 12.36 1.44 -3.95
CA VAL A 29 12.98 2.66 -4.48
C VAL A 29 12.24 3.90 -3.96
N THR A 30 10.91 3.91 -4.03
CA THR A 30 10.08 5.00 -3.50
C THR A 30 10.22 5.13 -1.99
N TYR A 31 10.19 4.03 -1.23
CA TYR A 31 10.39 4.04 0.21
C TYR A 31 11.72 4.68 0.60
N LEU A 32 12.82 4.29 -0.06
CA LEU A 32 14.17 4.72 0.28
C LEU A 32 14.47 6.15 -0.18
N THR A 33 13.89 6.60 -1.29
CA THR A 33 14.26 7.89 -1.91
C THR A 33 13.18 8.96 -1.81
N GLY A 34 11.93 8.57 -1.56
CA GLY A 34 10.76 9.43 -1.71
C GLY A 34 10.38 9.73 -3.17
N LEU A 35 11.02 9.06 -4.15
CA LEU A 35 10.74 9.25 -5.57
C LEU A 35 9.38 8.62 -5.94
N PRO A 36 8.35 9.42 -6.29
CA PRO A 36 7.11 8.87 -6.85
C PRO A 36 7.36 8.35 -8.26
N ARG A 37 6.61 7.33 -8.70
CA ARG A 37 6.75 6.73 -10.05
C ARG A 37 8.20 6.38 -10.37
N SER A 38 8.80 5.54 -9.53
CA SER A 38 10.20 5.14 -9.57
C SER A 38 10.54 4.08 -10.64
N SER A 39 9.56 3.68 -11.46
CA SER A 39 9.72 2.64 -12.48
C SER A 39 10.92 2.89 -13.39
N GLY A 40 11.77 1.87 -13.56
CA GLY A 40 13.00 1.95 -14.34
C GLY A 40 14.22 2.47 -13.55
N THR A 41 14.02 3.12 -12.40
CA THR A 41 15.13 3.47 -11.50
C THR A 41 15.53 2.26 -10.66
N VAL A 42 16.83 1.98 -10.57
CA VAL A 42 17.43 0.95 -9.72
C VAL A 42 18.39 1.60 -8.76
N LEU A 43 18.35 1.23 -7.47
CA LEU A 43 19.34 1.67 -6.50
C LEU A 43 20.41 0.61 -6.27
N LEU A 44 21.64 1.06 -6.10
CA LEU A 44 22.73 0.29 -5.53
C LEU A 44 23.15 0.95 -4.21
N ILE A 45 22.97 0.25 -3.10
CA ILE A 45 23.37 0.69 -1.77
C ILE A 45 24.62 -0.08 -1.36
N ARG A 46 25.65 0.65 -0.93
CA ARG A 46 26.92 0.09 -0.45
C ARG A 46 26.96 0.11 1.05
N ARG A 47 27.67 -0.87 1.62
CA ARG A 47 27.88 -0.99 3.06
C ARG A 47 28.56 0.24 3.69
N ASP A 48 29.33 1.00 2.92
CA ASP A 48 29.95 2.26 3.35
C ASP A 48 28.97 3.46 3.35
N GLY A 49 27.71 3.24 2.99
CA GLY A 49 26.66 4.26 2.95
C GLY A 49 26.49 4.96 1.61
N ARG A 50 27.31 4.68 0.60
CA ARG A 50 27.09 5.21 -0.76
C ARG A 50 25.78 4.67 -1.33
N VAL A 51 24.98 5.55 -1.93
CA VAL A 51 23.74 5.21 -2.63
C VAL A 51 23.80 5.76 -4.04
N LEU A 52 23.66 4.87 -5.02
CA LEU A 52 23.67 5.17 -6.44
C LEU A 52 22.31 4.84 -7.05
N ALA A 53 21.70 5.75 -7.78
CA ALA A 53 20.47 5.53 -8.56
C ALA A 53 20.79 5.52 -10.05
N LEU A 54 20.55 4.40 -10.72
CA LEU A 54 20.56 4.32 -12.16
C LEU A 54 19.13 4.53 -12.67
N THR A 55 18.92 5.55 -13.51
CA THR A 55 17.59 5.91 -14.02
C THR A 55 17.61 6.08 -15.55
N PRO A 56 16.50 5.81 -16.27
CA PRO A 56 16.44 6.10 -17.69
C PRO A 56 16.76 7.57 -18.00
N ALA A 57 17.47 7.84 -19.09
CA ALA A 57 17.85 9.19 -19.50
C ALA A 57 16.65 10.14 -19.63
N LEU A 58 15.49 9.62 -20.06
CA LEU A 58 14.23 10.37 -20.16
C LEU A 58 13.71 10.91 -18.82
N ASP A 59 14.16 10.32 -17.71
CA ASP A 59 13.68 10.62 -16.36
C ASP A 59 14.77 11.22 -15.44
N TYR A 60 15.99 11.33 -15.97
CA TYR A 60 17.19 11.74 -15.23
C TYR A 60 17.01 13.04 -14.45
N TRP A 61 16.60 14.12 -15.13
CA TRP A 61 16.45 15.43 -14.50
C TRP A 61 15.41 15.43 -13.39
N ARG A 62 14.28 14.73 -13.60
CA ARG A 62 13.25 14.59 -12.57
C ARG A 62 13.78 13.87 -11.34
N VAL A 63 14.50 12.77 -11.53
CA VAL A 63 15.09 12.02 -10.41
C VAL A 63 16.12 12.88 -9.68
N LEU A 64 17.04 13.52 -10.41
CA LEU A 64 18.08 14.40 -9.86
C LEU A 64 17.48 15.51 -8.98
N ASP A 65 16.43 16.17 -9.45
CA ASP A 65 15.76 17.25 -8.72
C ASP A 65 14.96 16.76 -7.51
N SER A 66 14.50 15.51 -7.53
CA SER A 66 13.59 14.94 -6.53
C SER A 66 14.28 14.24 -5.36
N VAL A 67 15.45 13.64 -5.59
CA VAL A 67 16.14 12.82 -4.57
C VAL A 67 17.30 13.60 -3.92
N ARG A 68 17.66 13.24 -2.69
CA ARG A 68 18.76 13.87 -1.94
C ARG A 68 19.64 12.80 -1.31
N GLY A 69 20.95 13.04 -1.27
CA GLY A 69 21.92 12.09 -0.70
C GLY A 69 22.10 10.81 -1.54
N VAL A 70 21.79 10.89 -2.84
CA VAL A 70 21.90 9.79 -3.80
C VAL A 70 22.63 10.32 -5.02
N GLU A 71 23.65 9.61 -5.48
CA GLU A 71 24.28 9.87 -6.77
C GLU A 71 23.37 9.33 -7.88
N VAL A 72 23.12 10.11 -8.93
CA VAL A 72 22.18 9.75 -10.00
C VAL A 72 22.94 9.59 -11.31
N LEU A 73 22.83 8.43 -11.95
CA LEU A 73 23.42 8.15 -13.26
C LEU A 73 22.34 7.82 -14.29
N PRO A 74 22.33 8.50 -15.45
CA PRO A 74 21.39 8.20 -16.52
C PRO A 74 21.87 7.00 -17.36
N TYR A 75 20.94 6.15 -17.77
CA TYR A 75 21.20 5.09 -18.76
C TYR A 75 20.21 5.16 -19.92
N ALA A 76 20.60 4.62 -21.08
CA ALA A 76 19.69 4.37 -22.19
C ALA A 76 20.01 3.03 -22.86
N THR A 77 19.01 2.41 -23.49
CA THR A 77 19.18 1.20 -24.31
C THR A 77 19.35 1.54 -25.80
N TYR A 78 19.55 2.82 -26.11
CA TYR A 78 19.66 3.40 -27.44
C TYR A 78 20.61 4.59 -27.42
N SER A 79 21.11 5.00 -28.59
CA SER A 79 22.04 6.12 -28.71
C SER A 79 21.33 7.45 -28.52
N LEU A 80 21.93 8.33 -27.72
CA LEU A 80 21.50 9.72 -27.50
C LEU A 80 22.73 10.64 -27.62
N PRO A 81 23.17 10.99 -28.84
CA PRO A 81 24.44 11.70 -29.06
C PRO A 81 24.46 13.11 -28.47
N ASP A 82 23.29 13.76 -28.37
CA ASP A 82 23.15 15.14 -27.88
C ASP A 82 22.68 15.22 -26.42
N PHE A 83 22.71 14.09 -25.68
CA PHE A 83 22.35 14.12 -24.27
C PHE A 83 23.50 14.70 -23.45
N GLU A 84 23.20 15.74 -22.66
CA GLU A 84 24.22 16.57 -21.99
C GLU A 84 25.03 15.84 -20.92
N VAL A 85 24.52 14.69 -20.44
CA VAL A 85 25.15 13.90 -19.37
C VAL A 85 25.63 12.57 -19.92
N ALA A 86 26.83 12.15 -19.51
CA ALA A 86 27.37 10.86 -19.91
C ALA A 86 26.43 9.72 -19.49
N LEU A 87 26.01 8.92 -20.47
CA LEU A 87 25.18 7.75 -20.23
C LEU A 87 26.04 6.57 -19.77
N VAL A 88 25.53 5.84 -18.79
CA VAL A 88 26.07 4.53 -18.43
C VAL A 88 25.33 3.40 -19.14
N GLU A 89 25.93 2.21 -19.13
CA GLU A 89 25.25 0.99 -19.57
C GLU A 89 23.99 0.73 -18.73
N PRO A 90 22.99 -0.01 -19.26
CA PRO A 90 21.81 -0.39 -18.50
C PRO A 90 22.15 -1.09 -17.16
N PRO A 91 21.28 -1.01 -16.14
CA PRO A 91 21.58 -1.49 -14.80
C PRO A 91 22.06 -2.94 -14.71
N HIS A 92 21.47 -3.82 -15.53
CA HIS A 92 21.84 -5.24 -15.60
C HIS A 92 23.24 -5.51 -16.18
N THR A 93 23.91 -4.50 -16.71
CA THR A 93 25.28 -4.60 -17.22
C THR A 93 26.24 -3.75 -16.38
N TYR A 94 25.86 -2.51 -16.06
CA TYR A 94 26.71 -1.59 -15.31
C TYR A 94 26.96 -2.06 -13.88
N ILE A 95 25.91 -2.43 -13.13
CA ILE A 95 26.04 -2.80 -11.72
C ILE A 95 26.93 -4.05 -11.55
N PRO A 96 26.73 -5.17 -12.28
CA PRO A 96 27.63 -6.33 -12.15
C PRO A 96 29.10 -6.01 -12.42
N LYS A 97 29.40 -5.19 -13.46
CA LYS A 97 30.77 -4.77 -13.78
C LYS A 97 31.38 -3.91 -12.68
N LEU A 98 30.61 -2.94 -12.16
CA LEU A 98 31.04 -2.07 -11.07
C LEU A 98 31.36 -2.90 -9.81
N LEU A 99 30.43 -3.77 -9.38
CA LEU A 99 30.62 -4.64 -8.22
C LEU A 99 31.86 -5.53 -8.36
N LYS A 100 32.10 -6.08 -9.55
CA LYS A 100 33.29 -6.91 -9.83
C LYS A 100 34.58 -6.09 -9.75
N SER A 101 34.59 -4.89 -10.32
CA SER A 101 35.77 -4.01 -10.30
C SER A 101 36.13 -3.53 -8.89
N GLU A 102 35.14 -3.41 -8.01
CA GLU A 102 35.33 -3.02 -6.60
C GLU A 102 35.57 -4.23 -5.68
N GLY A 103 35.68 -5.45 -6.22
CA GLY A 103 35.97 -6.66 -5.43
C GLY A 103 34.85 -7.07 -4.46
N VAL A 104 33.60 -6.79 -4.80
CA VAL A 104 32.44 -7.13 -3.97
C VAL A 104 32.16 -8.62 -3.98
N SER A 105 31.92 -9.18 -2.80
CA SER A 105 31.72 -10.62 -2.62
C SER A 105 30.30 -11.00 -2.23
N ARG A 106 29.64 -10.20 -1.38
CA ARG A 106 28.34 -10.53 -0.80
C ARG A 106 27.28 -9.54 -1.25
N VAL A 107 26.36 -9.97 -2.10
CA VAL A 107 25.33 -9.11 -2.68
C VAL A 107 23.94 -9.62 -2.34
N ALA A 108 23.05 -8.70 -2.04
CA ALA A 108 21.64 -8.97 -1.86
C ALA A 108 20.78 -8.21 -2.87
N SER A 109 19.53 -8.63 -3.03
CA SER A 109 18.52 -7.92 -3.80
C SER A 109 17.13 -8.04 -3.18
N ASP A 110 16.29 -7.05 -3.44
CA ASP A 110 14.84 -7.06 -3.14
C ASP A 110 13.99 -7.58 -4.31
N SER A 111 14.66 -8.17 -5.30
CA SER A 111 14.08 -8.65 -6.55
C SER A 111 14.99 -9.73 -7.14
N PRO A 112 15.20 -10.85 -6.43
CA PRO A 112 16.22 -11.85 -6.77
C PRO A 112 15.98 -12.54 -8.13
N TYR A 113 14.75 -12.56 -8.63
CA TYR A 113 14.37 -13.21 -9.89
C TYR A 113 14.40 -12.28 -11.11
N THR A 114 14.96 -11.08 -10.97
CA THR A 114 15.09 -10.13 -12.08
C THR A 114 16.37 -10.37 -12.88
N ARG A 115 16.38 -9.87 -14.13
CA ARG A 115 17.55 -9.93 -15.01
C ARG A 115 18.80 -9.34 -14.35
N ILE A 116 18.65 -8.25 -13.60
CA ILE A 116 19.78 -7.60 -12.93
C ILE A 116 20.41 -8.52 -11.88
N SER A 117 19.61 -9.15 -11.01
CA SER A 117 20.10 -10.08 -9.98
C SER A 117 20.78 -11.31 -10.60
N ALA A 118 20.22 -11.84 -11.70
CA ALA A 118 20.84 -12.94 -12.43
C ALA A 118 22.23 -12.57 -13.02
N GLU A 119 22.37 -11.39 -13.63
CA GLU A 119 23.66 -10.94 -14.19
C GLU A 119 24.68 -10.60 -13.11
N VAL A 120 24.24 -10.08 -11.95
CA VAL A 120 25.09 -9.87 -10.77
C VAL A 120 25.66 -11.21 -10.29
N GLY A 121 24.80 -12.19 -10.02
CA GLY A 121 25.23 -13.50 -9.53
C GLY A 121 26.18 -14.20 -10.50
N LYS A 122 25.87 -14.16 -11.81
CA LYS A 122 26.72 -14.73 -12.87
C LYS A 122 28.09 -14.05 -12.97
N THR A 123 28.14 -12.72 -12.91
CA THR A 123 29.38 -11.95 -13.11
C THR A 123 30.33 -12.08 -11.92
N LEU A 124 29.78 -12.16 -10.70
CA LEU A 124 30.52 -12.29 -9.45
C LEU A 124 30.79 -13.75 -9.05
N GLY A 125 30.05 -14.71 -9.62
CA GLY A 125 30.15 -16.12 -9.22
C GLY A 125 29.62 -16.37 -7.80
N THR A 126 28.61 -15.61 -7.37
CA THR A 126 27.97 -15.73 -6.05
C THR A 126 26.46 -15.85 -6.19
N GLU A 127 25.82 -16.43 -5.19
CA GLU A 127 24.38 -16.31 -5.00
C GLU A 127 24.03 -14.88 -4.56
N VAL A 128 22.90 -14.37 -5.04
CA VAL A 128 22.34 -13.08 -4.62
C VAL A 128 21.30 -13.35 -3.55
N GLU A 129 21.54 -12.90 -2.33
CA GLU A 129 20.63 -13.11 -1.21
C GLU A 129 19.32 -12.33 -1.40
N ASP A 130 18.19 -12.96 -1.11
CA ASP A 130 16.88 -12.30 -1.14
C ASP A 130 16.61 -11.55 0.17
N LEU A 131 16.48 -10.22 0.09
CA LEU A 131 16.11 -9.35 1.19
C LEU A 131 14.73 -8.71 1.01
N SER A 132 13.91 -9.21 0.09
CA SER A 132 12.55 -8.69 -0.16
C SER A 132 11.71 -8.67 1.13
N ASP A 133 11.72 -9.78 1.86
CA ASP A 133 10.95 -9.94 3.10
C ASP A 133 11.47 -9.04 4.23
N ALA A 134 12.79 -8.94 4.37
CA ALA A 134 13.42 -8.10 5.39
C ALA A 134 13.20 -6.59 5.12
N LEU A 135 13.17 -6.17 3.86
CA LEU A 135 12.82 -4.79 3.50
C LEU A 135 11.33 -4.51 3.71
N ALA A 136 10.47 -5.49 3.46
CA ALA A 136 9.04 -5.39 3.79
C ALA A 136 8.85 -5.20 5.31
N ASP A 137 9.62 -5.90 6.14
CA ASP A 137 9.58 -5.72 7.61
C ASP A 137 10.04 -4.31 8.03
N LEU A 138 11.08 -3.75 7.40
CA LEU A 138 11.52 -2.38 7.66
C LEU A 138 10.46 -1.34 7.25
N ARG A 139 9.74 -1.58 6.14
CA ARG A 139 8.64 -0.72 5.68
C ARG A 139 7.41 -0.81 6.56
N ALA A 140 7.16 -1.99 7.14
CA ALA A 140 5.96 -2.23 7.93
C ALA A 140 5.85 -1.25 9.11
N VAL A 141 6.97 -0.80 9.69
CA VAL A 141 7.03 0.17 10.79
C VAL A 141 7.28 1.59 10.23
N LYS A 142 6.29 2.47 10.41
CA LYS A 142 6.26 3.80 9.80
C LYS A 142 6.99 4.82 10.68
N THR A 143 7.79 5.71 10.08
CA THR A 143 8.30 6.90 10.77
C THR A 143 7.20 7.95 10.93
N SER A 144 7.43 8.95 11.80
CA SER A 144 6.53 10.09 11.99
C SER A 144 6.15 10.82 10.70
N GLU A 145 7.12 10.97 9.79
CA GLU A 145 6.93 11.63 8.51
C GLU A 145 6.11 10.79 7.53
N GLU A 146 6.27 9.46 7.56
CA GLU A 146 5.45 8.53 6.78
C GLU A 146 4.00 8.58 7.26
N LEU A 147 3.80 8.54 8.59
CA LEU A 147 2.48 8.67 9.20
C LEU A 147 1.80 10.00 8.84
N GLU A 148 2.54 11.10 8.76
CA GLU A 148 1.99 12.39 8.35
C GLU A 148 1.54 12.38 6.88
N LEU A 149 2.33 11.77 5.98
CA LEU A 149 1.93 11.61 4.58
C LEU A 149 0.67 10.75 4.44
N MET A 150 0.60 9.65 5.18
CA MET A 150 -0.55 8.74 5.19
C MET A 150 -1.81 9.42 5.76
N ARG A 151 -1.69 10.19 6.86
CA ARG A 151 -2.82 10.97 7.41
C ARG A 151 -3.33 12.01 6.42
N ARG A 152 -2.44 12.64 5.66
CA ARG A 152 -2.83 13.61 4.62
C ARG A 152 -3.46 12.94 3.41
N ALA A 153 -2.95 11.79 2.96
CA ALA A 153 -3.58 10.98 1.92
C ALA A 153 -5.00 10.58 2.36
N LEU A 154 -5.15 10.11 3.59
CA LEU A 154 -6.44 9.72 4.14
C LEU A 154 -7.41 10.90 4.24
N ALA A 155 -6.94 12.07 4.68
CA ALA A 155 -7.78 13.27 4.74
C ALA A 155 -8.29 13.71 3.36
N ILE A 156 -7.49 13.52 2.29
CA ILE A 156 -7.93 13.76 0.91
C ILE A 156 -9.05 12.77 0.53
N THR A 157 -8.85 11.48 0.84
CA THR A 157 -9.83 10.42 0.57
C THR A 157 -11.14 10.66 1.31
N GLU A 158 -11.08 10.93 2.63
CA GLU A 158 -12.28 11.15 3.45
C GLU A 158 -13.07 12.36 2.97
N LYS A 159 -12.37 13.47 2.67
CA LYS A 159 -13.00 14.66 2.12
C LYS A 159 -13.66 14.39 0.77
N ALA A 160 -13.00 13.64 -0.10
CA ALA A 160 -13.57 13.27 -1.40
C ALA A 160 -14.84 12.42 -1.25
N VAL A 161 -14.84 11.44 -0.35
CA VAL A 161 -16.03 10.64 -0.04
C VAL A 161 -17.14 11.50 0.54
N GLU A 162 -16.83 12.36 1.51
CA GLU A 162 -17.79 13.28 2.14
C GLU A 162 -18.47 14.20 1.12
N GLU A 163 -17.69 14.78 0.20
CA GLU A 163 -18.20 15.69 -0.84
C GLU A 163 -19.14 15.00 -1.84
N VAL A 164 -18.96 13.70 -2.11
CA VAL A 164 -19.83 12.96 -3.04
C VAL A 164 -21.06 12.35 -2.38
N LEU A 165 -21.17 12.32 -1.05
CA LEU A 165 -22.30 11.68 -0.36
C LEU A 165 -23.66 12.22 -0.81
N GLY A 166 -23.77 13.54 -1.03
CA GLY A 166 -24.99 14.17 -1.52
C GLY A 166 -25.35 13.81 -2.96
N GLU A 167 -24.40 13.26 -3.72
CA GLU A 167 -24.55 12.82 -5.10
C GLU A 167 -24.91 11.32 -5.19
N VAL A 168 -24.70 10.55 -4.11
CA VAL A 168 -25.09 9.13 -3.98
C VAL A 168 -26.59 9.01 -3.76
N GLY A 169 -27.35 8.94 -4.86
CA GLY A 169 -28.81 8.84 -4.83
C GLY A 169 -29.38 7.84 -5.82
N ALA A 170 -30.67 7.52 -5.65
CA ALA A 170 -31.37 6.66 -6.58
C ALA A 170 -31.34 7.25 -8.00
N GLY A 171 -30.96 6.42 -8.98
CA GLY A 171 -30.80 6.82 -10.38
C GLY A 171 -29.40 7.30 -10.78
N ALA A 172 -28.53 7.67 -9.83
CA ALA A 172 -27.11 7.87 -10.13
C ALA A 172 -26.47 6.53 -10.52
N THR A 173 -25.49 6.53 -11.42
CA THR A 173 -24.78 5.30 -11.79
C THR A 173 -23.55 5.09 -10.92
N GLU A 174 -23.17 3.84 -10.68
CA GLU A 174 -21.92 3.49 -10.00
C GLU A 174 -20.71 4.21 -10.64
N ARG A 175 -20.64 4.21 -11.98
CA ARG A 175 -19.60 4.94 -12.73
C ARG A 175 -19.59 6.43 -12.49
N ALA A 176 -20.75 7.09 -12.40
CA ALA A 176 -20.81 8.52 -12.14
C ALA A 176 -20.23 8.84 -10.76
N ILE A 177 -20.62 8.07 -9.73
CA ILE A 177 -20.11 8.23 -8.36
C ILE A 177 -18.60 7.95 -8.30
N ALA A 178 -18.12 6.89 -8.95
CA ALA A 178 -16.69 6.59 -9.03
C ALA A 178 -15.90 7.74 -9.68
N ALA A 179 -16.36 8.24 -10.82
CA ALA A 179 -15.71 9.36 -11.50
C ALA A 179 -15.69 10.64 -10.64
N LEU A 180 -16.76 10.90 -9.89
CA LEU A 180 -16.85 12.05 -9.00
C LEU A 180 -15.86 11.94 -7.83
N VAL A 181 -15.79 10.80 -7.15
CA VAL A 181 -14.88 10.63 -6.00
C VAL A 181 -13.42 10.70 -6.44
N GLU A 182 -13.09 10.09 -7.59
CA GLU A 182 -11.74 10.17 -8.17
C GLU A 182 -11.37 11.59 -8.59
N TYR A 183 -12.33 12.33 -9.15
CA TYR A 183 -12.16 13.75 -9.47
C TYR A 183 -11.89 14.58 -8.21
N ARG A 184 -12.63 14.37 -7.12
CA ARG A 184 -12.39 15.08 -5.84
C ARG A 184 -11.04 14.72 -5.24
N ILE A 185 -10.63 13.45 -5.28
CA ILE A 185 -9.28 13.02 -4.86
C ILE A 185 -8.20 13.77 -5.64
N LYS A 186 -8.38 13.87 -6.96
CA LYS A 186 -7.42 14.58 -7.82
C LYS A 186 -7.34 16.07 -7.49
N LEU A 187 -8.49 16.73 -7.29
CA LEU A 187 -8.54 18.13 -6.87
C LEU A 187 -7.97 18.35 -5.46
N GLY A 188 -8.06 17.35 -4.58
CA GLY A 188 -7.46 17.35 -3.25
C GLY A 188 -5.92 17.33 -3.25
N GLY A 189 -5.29 17.19 -4.42
CA GLY A 189 -3.84 17.25 -4.58
C GLY A 189 -3.15 15.89 -4.46
N ALA A 190 -3.88 14.79 -4.61
CA ALA A 190 -3.29 13.46 -4.69
C ALA A 190 -2.47 13.28 -5.98
N ASP A 191 -1.38 12.51 -5.88
CA ASP A 191 -0.59 12.10 -7.04
C ASP A 191 -1.44 11.25 -7.99
N GLY A 192 -2.28 10.39 -7.41
CA GLY A 192 -3.25 9.53 -8.08
C GLY A 192 -4.09 8.75 -7.06
N LEU A 193 -4.77 7.72 -7.56
CA LEU A 193 -5.44 6.73 -6.71
C LEU A 193 -4.41 5.73 -6.18
N ALA A 194 -4.65 5.19 -4.98
CA ALA A 194 -3.84 4.11 -4.41
C ALA A 194 -4.10 2.77 -5.12
N PHE A 195 -5.33 2.58 -5.62
CA PHE A 195 -5.81 1.40 -6.33
C PHE A 195 -7.04 1.78 -7.18
N GLU A 196 -7.55 0.85 -7.98
CA GLU A 196 -8.77 1.08 -8.78
C GLU A 196 -9.99 1.18 -7.86
N SER A 197 -10.72 2.30 -7.91
CA SER A 197 -11.86 2.56 -7.04
C SER A 197 -12.97 1.53 -7.24
N ILE A 198 -13.63 1.15 -6.15
CA ILE A 198 -14.84 0.33 -6.19
C ILE A 198 -16.03 1.20 -5.79
N VAL A 199 -17.04 1.23 -6.65
CA VAL A 199 -18.38 1.70 -6.31
C VAL A 199 -19.37 0.64 -6.73
N ALA A 200 -20.06 0.05 -5.76
CA ALA A 200 -20.91 -1.12 -5.98
C ALA A 200 -22.21 -1.00 -5.19
N SER A 201 -23.34 -1.12 -5.88
CA SER A 201 -24.69 -0.89 -5.34
C SER A 201 -25.55 -2.15 -5.35
N GLY A 202 -26.40 -2.32 -4.33
CA GLY A 202 -27.36 -3.42 -4.25
C GLY A 202 -26.65 -4.78 -4.44
N PRO A 203 -27.09 -5.65 -5.38
CA PRO A 203 -26.43 -6.93 -5.63
C PRO A 203 -24.94 -6.85 -5.98
N ASN A 204 -24.48 -5.77 -6.64
CA ASN A 204 -23.07 -5.61 -7.00
C ASN A 204 -22.18 -5.46 -5.75
N SER A 205 -22.70 -4.88 -4.66
CA SER A 205 -21.96 -4.77 -3.39
C SER A 205 -21.63 -6.14 -2.77
N SER A 206 -22.28 -7.23 -3.20
CA SER A 206 -21.95 -8.60 -2.76
C SER A 206 -20.65 -9.16 -3.34
N TYR A 207 -19.99 -8.44 -4.26
CA TYR A 207 -18.66 -8.79 -4.77
C TYR A 207 -17.58 -7.94 -4.06
N PRO A 208 -16.69 -8.53 -3.24
CA PRO A 208 -15.67 -7.77 -2.53
C PRO A 208 -14.76 -6.94 -3.45
N HIS A 209 -14.47 -7.48 -4.64
CA HIS A 209 -13.70 -6.85 -5.72
C HIS A 209 -14.60 -6.45 -6.90
N ALA A 210 -15.76 -5.86 -6.62
CA ALA A 210 -16.66 -5.39 -7.67
C ALA A 210 -15.95 -4.43 -8.63
N THR A 211 -16.11 -4.63 -9.92
CA THR A 211 -15.74 -3.62 -10.92
C THR A 211 -16.87 -2.61 -11.06
N VAL A 212 -16.52 -1.33 -11.20
CA VAL A 212 -17.49 -0.25 -11.42
C VAL A 212 -18.28 -0.48 -12.71
N THR A 213 -19.61 -0.45 -12.62
CA THR A 213 -20.51 -0.66 -13.78
C THR A 213 -21.35 0.58 -14.11
N ASP A 214 -22.18 0.49 -15.14
CA ASP A 214 -23.18 1.52 -15.48
C ASP A 214 -24.52 1.30 -14.78
N ARG A 215 -24.59 0.40 -13.80
CA ARG A 215 -25.81 0.14 -13.02
C ARG A 215 -26.26 1.42 -12.32
N ALA A 216 -27.53 1.76 -12.51
CA ALA A 216 -28.20 2.80 -11.74
C ALA A 216 -28.47 2.29 -10.32
N ILE A 217 -28.13 3.11 -9.33
CA ILE A 217 -28.35 2.84 -7.91
C ILE A 217 -29.86 2.85 -7.63
N GLY A 218 -30.36 1.82 -6.96
CA GLY A 218 -31.74 1.71 -6.54
C GLY A 218 -32.02 2.38 -5.19
N SER A 219 -33.28 2.74 -4.95
CA SER A 219 -33.74 3.11 -3.62
C SER A 219 -33.83 1.86 -2.73
N GLY A 220 -33.42 1.98 -1.46
CA GLY A 220 -33.37 0.89 -0.49
C GLY A 220 -32.13 0.01 -0.60
N GLU A 221 -31.07 0.48 -1.27
CA GLU A 221 -29.85 -0.28 -1.49
C GLU A 221 -28.65 0.27 -0.70
N PRO A 222 -27.74 -0.60 -0.25
CA PRO A 222 -26.40 -0.18 0.16
C PRO A 222 -25.53 0.13 -1.07
N VAL A 223 -24.63 1.08 -0.91
CA VAL A 223 -23.59 1.43 -1.89
C VAL A 223 -22.24 1.37 -1.19
N THR A 224 -21.40 0.40 -1.56
CA THR A 224 -20.01 0.32 -1.10
C THR A 224 -19.16 1.24 -1.95
N ILE A 225 -18.45 2.16 -1.31
CA ILE A 225 -17.43 3.04 -1.90
C ILE A 225 -16.12 2.69 -1.22
N ASP A 226 -15.20 2.13 -1.98
CA ASP A 226 -13.85 1.75 -1.53
C ASP A 226 -12.82 2.44 -2.43
N VAL A 227 -12.03 3.32 -1.82
CA VAL A 227 -11.17 4.23 -2.55
C VAL A 227 -10.02 4.70 -1.67
N GLY A 228 -8.85 4.87 -2.29
CA GLY A 228 -7.64 5.38 -1.63
C GLY A 228 -6.93 6.43 -2.48
N ALA A 229 -6.33 7.41 -1.82
CA ALA A 229 -5.47 8.41 -2.46
C ALA A 229 -4.01 8.02 -2.28
N GLN A 230 -3.17 8.31 -3.28
CA GLN A 230 -1.73 8.26 -3.15
C GLN A 230 -1.17 9.67 -3.03
N LEU A 231 -0.39 9.94 -1.99
CA LEU A 231 0.29 11.22 -1.77
C LEU A 231 1.77 10.99 -1.48
N ARG A 232 2.63 11.51 -2.36
CA ARG A 232 4.09 11.35 -2.32
C ARG A 232 4.52 9.89 -2.17
N GLY A 233 3.82 9.01 -2.88
CA GLY A 233 4.04 7.57 -2.86
C GLY A 233 3.41 6.82 -1.69
N TYR A 234 2.75 7.47 -0.72
CA TYR A 234 2.04 6.81 0.38
C TYR A 234 0.54 6.71 0.11
N CYS A 235 -0.01 5.54 0.38
CA CYS A 235 -1.41 5.21 0.16
C CYS A 235 -2.25 5.47 1.41
N SER A 236 -3.47 5.92 1.18
CA SER A 236 -4.60 5.71 2.09
C SER A 236 -5.49 4.59 1.56
N ASP A 237 -6.31 4.05 2.46
CA ASP A 237 -7.31 3.03 2.16
C ASP A 237 -8.57 3.28 2.99
N LEU A 238 -9.74 3.24 2.35
CA LEU A 238 -11.02 3.55 2.99
C LEU A 238 -12.18 2.98 2.18
N THR A 239 -12.88 2.05 2.82
CA THR A 239 -14.24 1.65 2.48
C THR A 239 -15.31 2.28 3.39
N ARG A 240 -16.39 2.78 2.78
CA ARG A 240 -17.67 3.08 3.45
C ARG A 240 -18.83 2.43 2.71
N THR A 241 -19.86 2.05 3.46
CA THR A 241 -21.16 1.63 2.89
C THR A 241 -22.20 2.70 3.18
N VAL A 242 -22.71 3.35 2.13
CA VAL A 242 -23.72 4.40 2.18
C VAL A 242 -25.10 3.81 1.96
N LEU A 243 -26.11 4.26 2.72
CA LEU A 243 -27.49 3.79 2.59
C LEU A 243 -28.35 4.74 1.75
N VAL A 244 -28.87 4.27 0.61
CA VAL A 244 -29.73 5.08 -0.26
C VAL A 244 -31.20 4.86 0.12
N GLY A 245 -31.72 5.72 0.99
CA GLY A 245 -33.10 5.64 1.49
C GLY A 245 -33.33 4.50 2.51
N PRO A 246 -34.59 4.12 2.78
CA PRO A 246 -34.90 3.06 3.74
C PRO A 246 -34.45 1.69 3.24
N VAL A 247 -33.41 1.12 3.85
CA VAL A 247 -32.90 -0.21 3.50
C VAL A 247 -33.55 -1.34 4.32
N PRO A 248 -33.55 -2.59 3.80
CA PRO A 248 -34.01 -3.75 4.54
C PRO A 248 -33.30 -3.92 5.89
N SER A 249 -34.00 -4.47 6.89
CA SER A 249 -33.44 -4.69 8.23
C SER A 249 -32.22 -5.59 8.24
N GLU A 250 -32.10 -6.52 7.29
CA GLU A 250 -30.92 -7.38 7.12
C GLU A 250 -29.65 -6.60 6.73
N VAL A 251 -29.78 -5.55 5.91
CA VAL A 251 -28.65 -4.67 5.53
C VAL A 251 -28.21 -3.83 6.72
N ARG A 252 -29.17 -3.22 7.44
CA ARG A 252 -28.88 -2.46 8.66
C ARG A 252 -28.18 -3.31 9.71
N ARG A 253 -28.68 -4.52 9.95
CA ARG A 253 -28.05 -5.47 10.88
C ARG A 253 -26.63 -5.85 10.45
N ALA A 254 -26.39 -6.03 9.14
CA ALA A 254 -25.04 -6.31 8.65
C ALA A 254 -24.07 -5.13 8.88
N ILE A 255 -24.52 -3.89 8.67
CA ILE A 255 -23.74 -2.68 8.97
C ILE A 255 -23.39 -2.58 10.46
N GLU A 256 -24.36 -2.80 11.33
CA GLU A 256 -24.15 -2.78 12.79
C GLU A 256 -23.11 -3.82 13.21
N LEU A 257 -23.22 -5.06 12.70
CA LEU A 257 -22.28 -6.14 12.98
C LEU A 257 -20.86 -5.86 12.44
N VAL A 258 -20.75 -5.30 11.24
CA VAL A 258 -19.46 -4.89 10.67
C VAL A 258 -18.84 -3.77 11.51
N ALA A 259 -19.64 -2.79 11.93
CA ALA A 259 -19.17 -1.69 12.77
C ALA A 259 -18.70 -2.17 14.16
N GLU A 260 -19.39 -3.14 14.76
CA GLU A 260 -18.98 -3.81 16.02
C GLU A 260 -17.70 -4.63 15.82
N ALA A 261 -17.59 -5.37 14.71
CA ALA A 261 -16.40 -6.16 14.39
C ALA A 261 -15.14 -5.28 14.24
N ILE A 262 -15.28 -4.07 13.69
CA ILE A 262 -14.19 -3.08 13.62
C ILE A 262 -13.76 -2.65 15.02
N ASP A 263 -14.69 -2.36 15.91
CA ASP A 263 -14.38 -1.91 17.28
C ASP A 263 -13.63 -3.01 18.05
N GLU A 264 -14.15 -4.23 18.02
CA GLU A 264 -13.55 -5.39 18.69
C GLU A 264 -12.14 -5.71 18.16
N ALA A 265 -11.93 -5.59 16.85
CA ALA A 265 -10.58 -5.74 16.28
C ALA A 265 -9.66 -4.58 16.67
N THR A 266 -10.13 -3.34 16.59
CA THR A 266 -9.33 -2.14 16.89
C THR A 266 -8.88 -2.12 18.35
N ASP A 267 -9.75 -2.52 19.28
CA ASP A 267 -9.44 -2.62 20.71
C ASP A 267 -8.42 -3.73 21.02
N ALA A 268 -8.38 -4.78 20.19
CA ALA A 268 -7.42 -5.86 20.33
C ALA A 268 -6.01 -5.49 19.81
N ILE A 269 -5.91 -4.51 18.91
CA ILE A 269 -4.63 -4.06 18.33
C ILE A 269 -3.76 -3.43 19.42
N ARG A 270 -2.51 -3.88 19.52
CA ARG A 270 -1.43 -3.30 20.35
C ARG A 270 -0.09 -3.91 19.95
N ASP A 271 1.01 -3.30 20.37
CA ASP A 271 2.34 -3.90 20.20
C ASP A 271 2.41 -5.33 20.80
N GLY A 272 2.95 -6.26 20.03
CA GLY A 272 3.16 -7.65 20.42
C GLY A 272 1.96 -8.59 20.24
N VAL A 273 0.78 -8.11 19.83
CA VAL A 273 -0.37 -8.99 19.55
C VAL A 273 -0.18 -9.74 18.23
N SER A 274 -0.65 -10.99 18.16
CA SER A 274 -0.69 -11.76 16.91
C SER A 274 -1.71 -11.15 15.94
N ALA A 275 -1.36 -11.06 14.66
CA ALA A 275 -2.28 -10.61 13.63
C ALA A 275 -3.48 -11.56 13.44
N GLU A 276 -3.30 -12.86 13.70
CA GLU A 276 -4.39 -13.84 13.71
C GLU A 276 -5.36 -13.62 14.88
N GLU A 277 -4.86 -13.22 16.04
CA GLU A 277 -5.72 -12.92 17.20
C GLU A 277 -6.67 -11.75 16.87
N VAL A 278 -6.17 -10.71 16.19
CA VAL A 278 -6.97 -9.55 15.77
C VAL A 278 -8.04 -9.97 14.75
N ASP A 279 -7.68 -10.76 13.73
CA ASP A 279 -8.66 -11.33 12.77
C ASP A 279 -9.77 -12.11 13.47
N ALA A 280 -9.40 -12.97 14.43
CA ALA A 280 -10.32 -13.81 15.16
C ALA A 280 -11.38 -13.00 15.93
N ARG A 281 -11.03 -11.82 16.46
CA ARG A 281 -11.97 -10.94 17.19
C ARG A 281 -13.11 -10.47 16.31
N ALA A 282 -12.79 -9.85 15.17
CA ALA A 282 -13.81 -9.40 14.21
C ALA A 282 -14.63 -10.58 13.66
N ARG A 283 -13.96 -11.69 13.32
CA ARG A 283 -14.62 -12.86 12.76
C ARG A 283 -15.60 -13.50 13.74
N GLU A 284 -15.28 -13.52 15.03
CA GLU A 284 -16.14 -14.07 16.08
C GLU A 284 -17.44 -13.29 16.25
N VAL A 285 -17.41 -11.95 16.13
CA VAL A 285 -18.61 -11.10 16.14
C VAL A 285 -19.59 -11.54 15.05
N ILE A 286 -19.09 -11.60 13.80
CA ILE A 286 -19.91 -11.97 12.63
C ILE A 286 -20.37 -13.44 12.70
N ARG A 287 -19.51 -14.34 13.21
CA ARG A 287 -19.83 -15.77 13.37
C ARG A 287 -20.95 -15.99 14.39
N ARG A 288 -20.93 -15.31 15.55
CA ARG A 288 -21.97 -15.42 16.58
C ARG A 288 -23.34 -14.97 16.08
N ALA A 289 -23.38 -14.01 15.16
CA ALA A 289 -24.61 -13.60 14.50
C ALA A 289 -25.12 -14.59 13.42
N GLY A 290 -24.40 -15.69 13.16
CA GLY A 290 -24.75 -16.69 12.15
C GLY A 290 -24.36 -16.31 10.72
N LEU A 291 -23.55 -15.25 10.54
CA LEU A 291 -23.17 -14.71 9.23
C LEU A 291 -21.72 -15.01 8.84
N GLY A 292 -20.98 -15.80 9.64
CA GLY A 292 -19.55 -16.06 9.42
C GLY A 292 -19.19 -16.60 8.03
N LYS A 293 -20.10 -17.35 7.38
CA LYS A 293 -19.90 -17.84 6.01
C LYS A 293 -19.85 -16.75 4.93
N TYR A 294 -20.24 -15.53 5.27
CA TYR A 294 -20.28 -14.37 4.39
C TYR A 294 -19.10 -13.42 4.60
N PHE A 295 -18.24 -13.66 5.60
CA PHE A 295 -16.97 -12.94 5.77
C PHE A 295 -15.81 -13.77 5.20
N ILE A 296 -15.50 -13.54 3.92
CA ILE A 296 -14.76 -14.46 3.05
C ILE A 296 -13.32 -14.04 2.73
N HIS A 297 -12.82 -12.98 3.36
CA HIS A 297 -11.45 -12.50 3.18
C HIS A 297 -10.75 -12.30 4.54
N SER A 298 -9.47 -11.91 4.49
CA SER A 298 -8.70 -11.47 5.66
C SER A 298 -9.33 -10.22 6.28
N LEU A 299 -9.18 -10.03 7.60
CA LEU A 299 -9.62 -8.80 8.27
C LEU A 299 -8.92 -7.54 7.74
N GLY A 300 -7.68 -7.66 7.28
CA GLY A 300 -6.98 -6.53 6.68
C GLY A 300 -5.51 -6.81 6.41
N HIS A 301 -4.78 -5.76 6.11
CA HIS A 301 -3.39 -5.80 5.67
C HIS A 301 -2.63 -4.53 6.07
N GLY A 302 -1.31 -4.56 5.99
CA GLY A 302 -0.49 -3.37 6.11
C GLY A 302 -0.71 -2.45 4.92
N VAL A 303 -0.59 -1.16 5.16
CA VAL A 303 -0.67 -0.11 4.14
C VAL A 303 0.47 0.88 4.36
N GLY A 304 1.06 1.36 3.27
CA GLY A 304 2.21 2.26 3.29
C GLY A 304 2.51 2.80 1.91
N VAL A 305 3.70 2.49 1.36
CA VAL A 305 4.01 2.87 -0.03
C VAL A 305 3.33 1.95 -1.06
N GLU A 306 2.88 0.79 -0.60
CA GLU A 306 1.96 -0.09 -1.32
C GLU A 306 0.63 -0.14 -0.54
N VAL A 307 -0.48 -0.31 -1.27
CA VAL A 307 -1.80 -0.51 -0.64
C VAL A 307 -1.81 -1.79 0.19
N HIS A 308 -1.25 -2.87 -0.35
CA HIS A 308 -1.09 -4.16 0.32
C HIS A 308 0.38 -4.40 0.66
N GLU A 309 0.74 -4.27 1.93
CA GLU A 309 2.07 -4.64 2.47
C GLU A 309 1.93 -5.40 3.80
N LYS A 310 3.06 -5.78 4.41
CA LYS A 310 3.05 -6.41 5.74
C LYS A 310 2.58 -5.43 6.83
N PRO A 311 1.95 -5.93 7.91
CA PRO A 311 1.58 -7.33 8.20
C PRO A 311 0.22 -7.73 7.62
N ARG A 312 -0.13 -9.02 7.63
CA ARG A 312 -1.46 -9.50 7.20
C ARG A 312 -2.33 -9.94 8.38
N LEU A 313 -3.50 -9.34 8.54
CA LEU A 313 -4.49 -9.69 9.57
C LEU A 313 -5.42 -10.76 9.00
N ALA A 314 -5.05 -12.04 9.18
CA ALA A 314 -5.77 -13.16 8.62
C ALA A 314 -5.70 -14.40 9.51
N GLN A 315 -6.65 -15.32 9.33
CA GLN A 315 -6.56 -16.67 9.88
C GLN A 315 -5.25 -17.36 9.44
N GLY A 316 -4.53 -17.96 10.37
CA GLY A 316 -3.24 -18.60 10.11
C GLY A 316 -2.06 -17.64 9.87
N SER A 317 -2.24 -16.32 10.04
CA SER A 317 -1.14 -15.37 9.96
C SER A 317 -0.13 -15.60 11.09
N LYS A 318 1.16 -15.52 10.75
CA LYS A 318 2.27 -15.63 11.72
C LYS A 318 2.83 -14.26 12.11
N ASP A 319 2.26 -13.18 11.57
CA ASP A 319 2.74 -11.83 11.81
C ASP A 319 2.41 -11.39 13.24
N VAL A 320 3.31 -10.60 13.83
CA VAL A 320 3.13 -9.96 15.12
C VAL A 320 3.10 -8.46 14.89
N LEU A 321 2.04 -7.81 15.35
CA LEU A 321 1.91 -6.35 15.24
C LEU A 321 2.98 -5.66 16.10
N ARG A 322 3.58 -4.61 15.54
CA ARG A 322 4.58 -3.77 16.20
C ARG A 322 4.15 -2.32 16.23
N GLU A 323 4.53 -1.62 17.30
CA GLU A 323 4.34 -0.17 17.39
C GLU A 323 4.87 0.53 16.12
N GLY A 324 4.07 1.46 15.58
CA GLY A 324 4.36 2.18 14.35
C GLY A 324 3.89 1.48 13.07
N MET A 325 3.37 0.25 13.13
CA MET A 325 2.69 -0.36 11.99
C MET A 325 1.34 0.34 11.72
N VAL A 326 0.95 0.42 10.45
CA VAL A 326 -0.39 0.85 10.04
C VAL A 326 -1.03 -0.28 9.25
N VAL A 327 -2.25 -0.65 9.63
CA VAL A 327 -3.02 -1.76 9.06
C VAL A 327 -4.44 -1.32 8.74
N THR A 328 -5.08 -1.94 7.75
CA THR A 328 -6.51 -1.85 7.52
C THR A 328 -7.25 -2.78 8.47
N VAL A 329 -8.45 -2.36 8.89
CA VAL A 329 -9.42 -3.17 9.62
C VAL A 329 -10.74 -3.05 8.87
N GLU A 330 -11.02 -4.05 8.03
CA GLU A 330 -12.02 -3.99 6.95
C GLU A 330 -12.96 -5.21 6.93
N PRO A 331 -13.59 -5.62 8.04
CA PRO A 331 -14.50 -6.75 8.00
C PRO A 331 -15.67 -6.48 7.03
N GLY A 332 -16.12 -7.53 6.36
CA GLY A 332 -17.22 -7.43 5.40
C GLY A 332 -18.17 -8.62 5.45
N ILE A 333 -19.44 -8.38 5.13
CA ILE A 333 -20.48 -9.41 5.00
C ILE A 333 -21.01 -9.33 3.57
N TYR A 334 -20.83 -10.40 2.79
CA TYR A 334 -21.24 -10.46 1.39
C TYR A 334 -22.27 -11.56 1.17
N VAL A 335 -23.53 -11.20 0.98
CA VAL A 335 -24.63 -12.13 0.71
C VAL A 335 -24.81 -12.22 -0.82
N PRO A 336 -24.42 -13.34 -1.47
CA PRO A 336 -24.32 -13.41 -2.92
C PRO A 336 -25.63 -13.04 -3.63
N GLY A 337 -25.52 -12.13 -4.60
CA GLY A 337 -26.65 -11.68 -5.42
C GLY A 337 -27.67 -10.81 -4.69
N LYS A 338 -27.44 -10.46 -3.42
CA LYS A 338 -28.33 -9.61 -2.63
C LYS A 338 -27.68 -8.28 -2.27
N PHE A 339 -26.66 -8.32 -1.41
CA PHE A 339 -25.94 -7.15 -0.94
C PHE A 339 -24.61 -7.55 -0.33
N GLY A 340 -23.71 -6.58 -0.20
CA GLY A 340 -22.57 -6.66 0.68
C GLY A 340 -22.41 -5.37 1.45
N VAL A 341 -21.72 -5.47 2.58
CA VAL A 341 -21.38 -4.35 3.45
C VAL A 341 -19.93 -4.53 3.84
N ARG A 342 -19.13 -3.50 3.60
CA ARG A 342 -17.77 -3.36 4.13
C ARG A 342 -17.62 -1.95 4.68
N ILE A 343 -16.93 -1.86 5.81
CA ILE A 343 -16.46 -0.62 6.39
C ILE A 343 -15.00 -0.87 6.72
N GLU A 344 -14.16 0.12 6.50
CA GLU A 344 -12.73 -0.01 6.68
C GLU A 344 -12.12 1.22 7.31
N ASN A 345 -11.20 0.99 8.23
CA ASN A 345 -10.35 2.05 8.76
C ASN A 345 -8.89 1.65 8.69
N MET A 346 -8.03 2.63 8.46
CA MET A 346 -6.60 2.54 8.75
C MET A 346 -6.39 2.74 10.26
N VAL A 347 -5.65 1.82 10.88
CA VAL A 347 -5.36 1.80 12.31
C VAL A 347 -3.84 1.79 12.52
N LEU A 348 -3.35 2.76 13.29
CA LEU A 348 -1.98 2.80 13.78
C LEU A 348 -1.85 1.91 15.02
N VAL A 349 -0.92 0.96 14.96
CA VAL A 349 -0.53 0.16 16.11
C VAL A 349 0.29 1.03 17.06
N THR A 350 -0.22 1.27 18.27
CA THR A 350 0.53 1.89 19.36
C THR A 350 0.96 0.85 20.37
N LYS A 351 1.79 1.25 21.34
CA LYS A 351 2.23 0.37 22.43
C LYS A 351 1.09 -0.33 23.18
N THR A 352 -0.07 0.33 23.36
CA THR A 352 -1.14 -0.18 24.23
C THR A 352 -2.50 -0.36 23.54
N ARG A 353 -2.72 0.22 22.37
CA ARG A 353 -4.01 0.17 21.64
C ARG A 353 -3.85 0.38 20.13
N GLY A 354 -4.91 0.11 19.37
CA GLY A 354 -5.10 0.65 18.03
C GLY A 354 -5.53 2.12 18.09
N GLU A 355 -4.96 2.96 17.23
CA GLU A 355 -5.44 4.32 16.97
C GLU A 355 -6.03 4.38 15.56
N THR A 356 -7.36 4.47 15.46
CA THR A 356 -8.04 4.75 14.20
C THR A 356 -7.59 6.09 13.65
N LEU A 357 -7.07 6.09 12.43
CA LEU A 357 -6.59 7.30 11.75
C LEU A 357 -7.73 8.06 11.05
N ASN A 358 -8.77 7.33 10.65
CA ASN A 358 -9.98 7.86 10.04
C ASN A 358 -10.74 8.80 10.97
N ARG A 359 -11.36 9.81 10.39
CA ARG A 359 -12.29 10.75 11.06
C ARG A 359 -13.71 10.63 10.54
N LEU A 360 -13.88 10.10 9.34
CA LEU A 360 -15.19 9.89 8.72
C LEU A 360 -15.98 8.83 9.48
N ALA A 361 -17.25 9.12 9.78
CA ALA A 361 -18.12 8.20 10.52
C ALA A 361 -18.19 6.83 9.84
N LYS A 362 -18.25 5.75 10.64
CA LYS A 362 -18.31 4.36 10.14
C LYS A 362 -19.58 4.08 9.35
N VAL A 363 -20.70 4.64 9.80
CA VAL A 363 -22.03 4.46 9.21
C VAL A 363 -22.48 5.80 8.65
N ILE A 364 -22.85 5.82 7.37
CA ILE A 364 -23.20 7.01 6.60
C ILE A 364 -24.59 6.86 5.99
#